data_AF-A0A966BDV8-F1
#
_entry.id   AF-A0A966BDV8-F1
#
_cell.length_a   1.000
_cell.length_b   1.000
_cell.length_c   1.000
_cell.angle_alpha   90.00
_cell.angle_beta   90.00
_cell.angle_gamma   90.00
#
_symmetry.space_group_name_H-M   'P 1'
#
loop_
_entity.id
_entity.type
_entity.pdbx_description
1 polymer ?
#
loop_
_entity_poly.entity_id
_entity_poly.type
_entity_poly.pdbx_seq_one_letter_code
_entity_poly.pdbx_strand_id
1 'polypeptide(L)'
;MSLVARHLEDAGIPTVIAGSARDIVEESGVPRFVFTDFPLGNPTGKPYDVEMQQAIVSTCLETLERAWEPRTTIQTPFVWDDDNNDSWRAQFMLVDESNRGTLAQAGDDRRNAQKAAKAKGKGRE
;
A
#
# COMPACT_ATOMS: atom_id res chain seq x y z
N MET A 1 2.07 -8.54 0.65
CA MET A 1 2.58 -8.93 -0.69
C MET A 1 4.08 -9.24 -0.70
N SER A 2 4.89 -8.66 0.19
CA SER A 2 6.35 -8.81 0.21
C SER A 2 6.89 -10.25 0.27
N LEU A 3 6.33 -11.10 1.13
CA LEU A 3 6.71 -12.52 1.25
C LEU A 3 6.38 -13.31 -0.03
N VAL A 4 5.22 -13.02 -0.62
CA VAL A 4 4.75 -13.69 -1.84
C VAL A 4 5.65 -13.34 -3.02
N ALA A 5 6.06 -12.07 -3.14
CA ALA A 5 6.97 -11.63 -4.20
C ALA A 5 8.28 -12.43 -4.20
N ARG A 6 8.90 -12.62 -3.03
CA ARG A 6 10.10 -13.48 -2.91
C ARG A 6 9.85 -14.91 -3.32
N HIS A 7 8.75 -15.50 -2.85
CA HIS A 7 8.42 -16.88 -3.18
C HIS A 7 8.22 -17.08 -4.69
N LEU A 8 7.59 -16.11 -5.37
CA LEU A 8 7.41 -16.14 -6.82
C LEU A 8 8.75 -16.04 -7.56
N GLU A 9 9.68 -15.20 -7.09
CA GLU A 9 11.00 -15.04 -7.71
C GLU A 9 11.88 -16.26 -7.52
N ASP A 10 11.83 -16.89 -6.34
CA ASP A 10 12.50 -18.18 -6.10
C ASP A 10 11.96 -19.27 -7.05
N ALA A 11 10.71 -19.14 -7.48
CA ALA A 11 10.07 -20.02 -8.48
C ALA A 11 10.31 -19.57 -9.95
N GLY A 12 11.12 -18.53 -10.18
CA GLY A 12 11.45 -18.03 -11.52
C GLY A 12 10.41 -17.10 -12.14
N ILE A 13 9.47 -16.58 -11.35
CA ILE A 13 8.46 -15.60 -11.80
C ILE A 13 8.91 -14.20 -11.34
N PRO A 14 9.30 -13.30 -12.26
CA PRO A 14 9.78 -11.98 -11.89
C PRO A 14 8.65 -11.12 -11.33
N THR A 15 8.96 -10.34 -10.30
CA THR A 15 7.99 -9.50 -9.58
C THR A 15 8.52 -8.10 -9.34
N VAL A 16 7.60 -7.14 -9.29
CA VAL A 16 7.82 -5.78 -8.82
C VAL A 16 6.64 -5.37 -7.95
N ILE A 17 6.90 -4.69 -6.85
CA ILE A 17 5.84 -4.13 -6.00
C ILE A 17 5.70 -2.65 -6.31
N ALA A 18 4.48 -2.19 -6.60
CA ALA A 18 4.12 -0.77 -6.51
C ALA A 18 3.52 -0.50 -5.13
N GLY A 19 3.99 0.50 -4.40
CA GLY A 19 3.55 0.71 -3.02
C GLY A 19 3.89 2.08 -2.45
N SER A 20 3.29 2.38 -1.29
CA SER A 20 3.42 3.67 -0.59
C SER A 20 4.00 3.55 0.82
N ALA A 21 4.30 2.33 1.29
CA ALA A 21 4.88 2.09 2.62
C ALA A 21 6.34 1.68 2.49
N ARG A 22 7.22 2.67 2.25
CA ARG A 22 8.61 2.42 1.87
C ARG A 22 9.38 1.63 2.92
N ASP A 23 9.33 2.08 4.16
CA ASP A 23 9.98 1.46 5.32
C ASP A 23 9.59 -0.01 5.48
N ILE A 24 8.29 -0.32 5.43
CA ILE A 24 7.77 -1.68 5.60
C ILE A 24 8.23 -2.59 4.45
N VAL A 25 8.18 -2.09 3.22
CA VAL A 25 8.51 -2.88 2.02
C VAL A 25 10.02 -3.11 1.89
N GLU A 26 10.83 -2.10 2.17
CA GLU A 26 12.29 -2.22 2.21
C GLU A 26 12.75 -3.14 3.33
N GLU A 27 12.21 -3.00 4.55
CA GLU A 27 12.53 -3.89 5.68
C GLU A 27 12.16 -5.34 5.35
N SER A 28 11.00 -5.54 4.71
CA SER A 28 10.58 -6.86 4.26
C SER A 28 11.57 -7.48 3.28
N GLY A 29 12.39 -6.71 2.56
CA GLY A 29 13.40 -7.21 1.63
C GLY A 29 12.82 -7.80 0.36
N VAL A 30 12.08 -6.98 -0.38
CA VAL A 30 11.46 -7.40 -1.64
C VAL A 30 12.46 -7.35 -2.79
N PRO A 31 12.26 -8.14 -3.86
CA PRO A 31 13.17 -8.17 -5.01
C PRO A 31 13.27 -6.82 -5.72
N ARG A 32 12.13 -6.18 -6.00
CA ARG A 32 12.03 -4.89 -6.70
C ARG A 32 10.87 -4.09 -6.14
N PHE A 33 11.06 -2.78 -5.97
CA PHE A 33 10.07 -1.89 -5.41
C PHE A 33 10.00 -0.56 -6.17
N VAL A 34 8.80 -0.16 -6.58
CA VAL A 34 8.48 1.19 -7.04
C VAL A 34 7.66 1.88 -5.97
N PHE A 35 8.26 2.91 -5.39
CA PHE A 35 7.69 3.71 -4.32
C PHE A 35 7.00 4.96 -4.87
N THR A 36 5.73 5.11 -4.53
CA THR A 36 4.92 6.32 -4.77
C THR A 36 4.51 6.90 -3.41
N ASP A 37 4.99 8.10 -3.09
CA ASP A 37 4.90 8.73 -1.77
C ASP A 37 3.53 9.37 -1.48
N PHE A 38 2.49 8.55 -1.61
CA PHE A 38 1.08 8.92 -1.55
C PHE A 38 0.38 8.26 -0.35
N PRO A 39 -0.83 8.69 0.03
CA PRO A 39 -1.63 8.00 1.04
C PRO A 39 -1.81 6.52 0.71
N LEU A 40 -1.72 5.66 1.74
CA LEU A 40 -1.83 4.22 1.56
C LEU A 40 -3.16 3.86 0.87
N GLY A 41 -3.06 3.04 -0.18
CA GLY A 41 -4.18 2.70 -1.06
C GLY A 41 -4.09 3.33 -2.45
N ASN A 42 -3.14 4.25 -2.67
CA ASN A 42 -2.92 4.90 -3.97
C ASN A 42 -1.52 4.61 -4.57
N PRO A 43 -1.06 3.34 -4.62
CA PRO A 43 0.31 3.01 -5.00
C PRO A 43 0.63 3.33 -6.47
N THR A 44 -0.39 3.36 -7.32
CA THR A 44 -0.27 3.58 -8.77
C THR A 44 -0.69 4.98 -9.19
N GLY A 45 -0.82 5.95 -8.27
CA GLY A 45 -1.14 7.33 -8.62
C GLY A 45 -2.48 7.83 -8.08
N LYS A 46 -2.83 9.08 -8.41
CA LYS A 46 -4.06 9.74 -7.95
C LYS A 46 -5.30 9.11 -8.60
N PRO A 47 -6.47 9.11 -7.94
CA PRO A 47 -7.72 8.71 -8.56
C PRO A 47 -7.98 9.49 -9.85
N TYR A 48 -8.38 8.78 -10.90
CA TYR A 48 -8.75 9.31 -12.22
C TYR A 48 -7.63 10.01 -13.03
N ASP A 49 -6.42 10.10 -12.50
CA ASP A 49 -5.25 10.60 -13.24
C ASP A 49 -4.62 9.45 -14.05
N VAL A 50 -5.16 9.23 -15.25
CA VAL A 50 -4.75 8.12 -16.12
C VAL A 50 -3.29 8.27 -16.57
N GLU A 51 -2.83 9.49 -16.84
CA GLU A 51 -1.46 9.74 -17.31
C GLU A 51 -0.44 9.39 -16.21
N MET A 52 -0.68 9.84 -14.98
CA MET A 52 0.15 9.47 -13.83
C MET A 52 0.14 7.95 -13.60
N GLN A 53 -1.04 7.33 -13.67
CA GLN A 53 -1.18 5.89 -13.48
C GLN A 53 -0.38 5.09 -14.52
N GLN A 54 -0.45 5.49 -15.78
CA GLN A 54 0.33 4.88 -16.85
C GLN A 54 1.83 5.07 -16.63
N ALA A 55 2.26 6.28 -16.26
CA ALA A 55 3.67 6.55 -16.00
C ALA A 55 4.25 5.71 -14.84
N ILE A 56 3.49 5.52 -13.77
CA ILE A 56 3.90 4.68 -12.63
C ILE A 56 3.98 3.21 -13.05
N VAL A 57 2.98 2.70 -13.80
CA VAL A 57 3.00 1.32 -14.30
C VAL A 57 4.18 1.09 -15.26
N SER A 58 4.46 2.04 -16.16
CA SER A 58 5.64 2.00 -17.02
C SER A 58 6.93 1.94 -16.21
N THR A 59 7.05 2.75 -15.15
CA THR A 59 8.20 2.70 -14.22
C THR A 59 8.34 1.32 -13.56
N CYS A 60 7.24 0.66 -13.22
CA CYS A 60 7.26 -0.70 -12.68
C CYS A 60 7.80 -1.70 -13.69
N LEU A 61 7.34 -1.64 -14.94
CA LEU A 61 7.81 -2.54 -16.01
C LEU A 61 9.28 -2.30 -16.36
N GLU A 62 9.71 -1.04 -16.42
CA GLU A 62 11.12 -0.70 -16.63
C GLU A 62 12.00 -1.19 -15.48
N THR A 63 11.53 -1.04 -14.23
CA THR A 63 12.24 -1.58 -13.05
C THR A 63 12.31 -3.10 -13.10
N LEU A 64 11.24 -3.77 -13.55
CA LEU A 64 11.22 -5.22 -13.72
C LEU A 64 12.29 -5.67 -14.73
N GLU A 65 12.41 -4.98 -15.86
CA GLU A 65 13.36 -5.30 -16.94
C GLU A 65 14.81 -4.95 -16.59
N ARG A 66 15.04 -3.82 -15.92
CA ARG A 66 16.37 -3.20 -15.79
C ARG A 66 17.03 -3.35 -14.42
N ALA A 67 16.30 -3.79 -13.39
CA ALA A 67 16.90 -3.94 -12.06
C ALA A 67 18.07 -4.93 -12.11
N TRP A 68 19.25 -4.44 -11.73
CA TRP A 68 20.50 -5.21 -11.72
C TRP A 68 20.58 -6.16 -10.52
N GLU A 69 20.02 -5.77 -9.37
CA GLU A 69 20.07 -6.55 -8.13
C GLU A 69 18.73 -6.61 -7.40
N PRO A 70 18.50 -7.65 -6.60
CA PRO A 70 17.40 -7.68 -5.64
C PRO A 70 17.48 -6.48 -4.68
N ARG A 71 16.34 -6.11 -4.10
CA ARG A 71 16.19 -4.95 -3.21
C ARG A 71 16.40 -3.60 -3.90
N THR A 72 16.23 -3.55 -5.22
CA THR A 72 16.19 -2.29 -5.96
C THR A 72 14.90 -1.52 -5.63
N THR A 73 15.04 -0.28 -5.15
CA THR A 73 13.94 0.66 -4.95
C THR A 73 14.05 1.83 -5.92
N ILE A 74 12.98 2.12 -6.66
CA ILE A 74 12.82 3.32 -7.48
C ILE A 74 11.72 4.19 -6.87
N GLN A 75 11.96 5.49 -6.72
CA GLN A 75 10.94 6.44 -6.28
C GLN A 75 10.39 7.19 -7.49
N THR A 76 9.06 7.23 -7.61
CA THR A 76 8.39 8.02 -8.66
C THR A 76 8.51 9.52 -8.37
N PRO A 77 8.45 10.41 -9.38
CA PRO A 77 8.60 11.85 -9.19
C PRO A 77 7.32 12.58 -8.77
N PHE A 78 6.20 11.86 -8.61
CA PHE A 78 4.89 12.46 -8.40
C PHE A 78 4.66 12.89 -6.95
N VAL A 79 3.88 13.96 -6.77
CA VAL A 79 3.41 14.47 -5.48
C VAL A 79 1.89 14.40 -5.39
N TRP A 80 1.37 14.19 -4.18
CA TRP A 80 -0.07 14.03 -3.93
C TRP A 80 -0.82 15.36 -4.13
N ASP A 81 -0.21 16.44 -3.70
CA ASP A 81 -0.72 17.80 -3.81
C ASP A 81 0.46 18.71 -4.15
N ASP A 82 0.33 19.46 -5.25
CA ASP A 82 1.41 20.31 -5.76
C ASP A 82 1.65 21.56 -4.90
N ASP A 83 0.62 22.02 -4.18
CA ASP A 83 0.70 23.20 -3.33
C ASP A 83 1.08 22.83 -1.89
N ASN A 84 0.65 21.66 -1.41
CA ASN A 84 0.87 21.21 -0.05
C ASN A 84 0.94 19.67 0.08
N ASN A 85 2.00 19.08 -0.48
CA ASN A 85 2.21 17.63 -0.52
C ASN A 85 2.18 16.93 0.85
N ASP A 86 2.46 17.63 1.96
CA ASP A 86 2.49 17.01 3.29
C ASP A 86 1.13 17.03 4.01
N SER A 87 0.16 17.80 3.52
CA SER A 87 -1.15 17.95 4.16
C SER A 87 -1.87 16.61 4.38
N TRP A 88 -1.76 15.68 3.43
CA TRP A 88 -2.42 14.39 3.52
C TRP A 88 -1.89 13.55 4.68
N ARG A 89 -0.61 13.70 5.06
CA ARG A 89 -0.01 12.91 6.15
C ARG A 89 -0.67 13.19 7.49
N ALA A 90 -1.04 14.45 7.74
CA ALA A 90 -1.72 14.86 8.96
C ALA A 90 -3.19 14.39 9.00
N GLN A 91 -3.83 14.20 7.84
CA GLN A 91 -5.24 13.83 7.75
C GLN A 91 -5.45 12.32 7.58
N PHE A 92 -4.46 11.62 7.00
CA PHE A 92 -4.57 10.20 6.71
C PHE A 92 -4.64 9.38 8.00
N MET A 93 -5.77 8.68 8.18
CA MET A 93 -6.06 7.87 9.38
C MET A 93 -5.97 8.66 10.70
N LEU A 94 -6.22 9.98 10.66
CA LEU A 94 -6.20 10.83 11.83
C LEU A 94 -7.17 10.33 12.91
N VAL A 95 -6.65 10.14 14.13
CA VAL A 95 -7.45 9.87 15.32
C VAL A 95 -7.17 10.96 16.34
N ASP A 96 -8.19 11.73 16.66
CA ASP A 96 -8.11 12.86 17.58
C ASP A 96 -9.34 12.89 18.51
N GLU A 97 -9.39 13.90 19.36
CA GLU A 97 -10.43 14.08 20.37
C GLU A 97 -11.81 14.24 19.75
N SER A 98 -11.92 14.69 18.49
CA SER A 98 -13.19 14.83 17.79
C SER A 98 -13.80 13.49 17.38
N ASN A 99 -12.97 12.47 17.12
CA ASN A 99 -13.42 11.20 16.55
C ASN A 99 -13.13 9.96 17.41
N ARG A 100 -12.24 10.05 18.41
CA ARG A 100 -11.78 8.90 19.21
C ARG A 100 -12.91 8.13 19.86
N GLY A 101 -13.90 8.81 20.46
CA GLY A 101 -15.04 8.16 21.12
C GLY A 101 -15.89 7.36 20.13
N THR A 102 -16.21 7.95 18.98
CA THR A 102 -16.98 7.30 17.92
C THR A 102 -16.26 6.10 17.33
N LEU A 103 -14.96 6.22 17.06
CA LEU A 103 -14.14 5.12 16.53
C LEU A 103 -14.00 3.96 17.54
N ALA A 104 -13.88 4.27 18.83
CA ALA A 104 -13.84 3.26 19.88
C ALA A 104 -15.15 2.45 19.93
N GLN A 105 -16.29 3.14 19.92
CA GLN A 105 -17.62 2.50 19.90
C GLN A 105 -17.79 1.62 18.65
N ALA A 106 -17.43 2.12 17.47
CA ALA A 106 -17.48 1.34 16.23
C ALA A 106 -16.59 0.09 16.29
N GLY A 107 -15.45 0.18 16.98
CA GLY A 107 -14.57 -0.95 17.27
C GLY A 107 -15.23 -2.01 18.16
N ASP A 108 -15.93 -1.60 19.21
CA ASP A 108 -16.69 -2.50 20.10
C ASP A 108 -17.84 -3.19 19.37
N ASP A 109 -18.61 -2.44 18.60
CA ASP A 109 -19.72 -2.97 17.81
C ASP A 109 -19.23 -4.03 16.83
N ARG A 110 -18.12 -3.76 16.12
CA ARG A 110 -17.49 -4.72 15.22
C ARG A 110 -17.04 -6.00 15.94
N ARG A 111 -16.44 -5.88 17.13
CA ARG A 111 -16.03 -7.04 17.94
C ARG A 111 -17.24 -7.88 18.36
N ASN A 112 -18.33 -7.25 18.77
CA ASN A 112 -19.57 -7.94 19.16
C ASN A 112 -20.21 -8.65 17.96
N ALA A 113 -20.29 -7.99 16.81
CA ALA A 113 -20.77 -8.60 15.57
C ALA A 113 -19.92 -9.81 15.15
N GLN A 114 -18.59 -9.71 15.21
CA GLN A 114 -17.68 -10.81 14.91
C GLN A 114 -17.86 -12.00 15.87
N LYS A 115 -18.07 -11.76 17.17
CA LYS A 115 -18.37 -12.82 18.15
C LYS A 115 -19.68 -13.53 17.82
N ALA A 116 -20.74 -12.78 17.51
CA ALA A 116 -22.04 -13.33 17.15
C ALA A 116 -21.98 -14.14 15.83
N ALA A 117 -21.25 -13.65 14.83
CA ALA A 117 -21.06 -14.36 13.56
C ALA A 117 -20.31 -15.70 13.74
N LYS A 118 -19.25 -15.70 14.56
CA LYS A 118 -18.52 -16.93 14.92
C LYS A 118 -19.41 -17.94 15.65
N ALA A 119 -20.22 -17.49 16.61
CA ALA A 119 -21.15 -18.36 17.34
C ALA A 119 -22.23 -19.00 16.45
N LYS A 120 -22.62 -18.33 15.37
CA LYS A 120 -23.62 -18.82 14.40
C LYS A 120 -23.05 -19.74 13.31
N GLY A 121 -21.76 -20.07 13.35
CA GLY A 121 -21.12 -20.95 12.35
C GLY A 121 -20.92 -20.32 10.95
N LYS A 122 -21.34 -19.07 10.73
CA LYS A 122 -21.25 -18.36 9.43
C LYS A 122 -19.84 -17.85 9.07
N GLY A 123 -18.79 -18.49 9.59
CA GLY A 123 -17.42 -18.02 9.46
C GLY A 123 -16.58 -18.68 8.36
N ARG A 124 -17.04 -19.77 7.76
CA ARG A 124 -16.31 -20.55 6.76
C ARG A 124 -17.27 -21.30 5.84
N GLU A 125 -17.69 -20.65 4.76
CA GLU A 125 -18.05 -21.28 3.49
C GLU A 125 -17.23 -20.59 2.39
#